data_AF-A0A7Z6RDW1-F1
#
_entry.id   AF-A0A7Z6RDW1-F1
#
_cell.length_a   1.000
_cell.length_b   1.000
_cell.length_c   1.000
_cell.angle_alpha   90.00
_cell.angle_beta   90.00
_cell.angle_gamma   90.00
#
_symmetry.space_group_name_H-M   'P 1'
#
loop_
_entity.id
_entity.type
_entity.pdbx_description
1 polymer ?
#
loop_
_entity_poly.entity_id
_entity_poly.type
_entity_poly.pdbx_seq_one_letter_code
_entity_poly.pdbx_strand_id
1 'polypeptide(L)'
;MEKERLYDYARGINAPYWIQEVKTQKGKRIWYFATPMQLSFFVVFALVLILMLTVFSSLLLPLNKLTHSISCYLYWYIPYKLAKFYTEYEPQGKKMHVFLWDYICYLMDFRLNRKAIYHEDRMKMVDEEEIVFEKTDL
;
A
#
# COMPACT_ATOMS: atom_id res chain seq x y z
N MET A 1 -12.79 36.77 -10.34
CA MET A 1 -13.65 35.60 -10.06
C MET A 1 -12.73 34.47 -9.61
N GLU A 2 -12.37 34.46 -8.33
CA GLU A 2 -11.66 33.33 -7.74
C GLU A 2 -12.53 32.09 -7.94
N LYS A 3 -11.98 31.04 -8.56
CA LYS A 3 -12.67 29.75 -8.67
C LYS A 3 -12.82 29.24 -7.24
N GLU A 4 -14.01 29.39 -6.65
CA GLU A 4 -14.37 28.69 -5.43
C GLU A 4 -13.99 27.23 -5.63
N ARG A 5 -13.05 26.73 -4.83
CA ARG A 5 -12.68 25.32 -4.83
C ARG A 5 -13.90 24.58 -4.30
N LEU A 6 -14.75 24.09 -5.21
CA LEU A 6 -15.88 23.25 -4.86
C LEU A 6 -15.30 22.01 -4.18
N TYR A 7 -15.41 21.95 -2.86
CA TYR A 7 -14.97 20.79 -2.10
C TYR A 7 -15.89 19.63 -2.48
N ASP A 8 -15.34 18.64 -3.19
CA ASP A 8 -16.09 17.46 -3.59
C ASP A 8 -16.32 16.55 -2.38
N TYR A 9 -17.43 16.79 -1.66
CA TYR A 9 -17.85 16.00 -0.52
C TYR A 9 -18.28 14.57 -0.90
N ALA A 10 -18.47 14.26 -2.20
CA ALA A 10 -18.75 12.89 -2.63
C ALA A 10 -17.57 11.94 -2.35
N ARG A 11 -16.34 12.48 -2.21
CA ARG A 11 -15.15 11.73 -1.81
C ARG A 11 -15.28 11.07 -0.44
N GLY A 12 -16.11 11.63 0.45
CA GLY A 12 -16.42 11.07 1.77
C GLY A 12 -17.48 9.95 1.75
N ILE A 13 -18.24 9.80 0.67
CA ILE A 13 -19.31 8.79 0.52
C ILE A 13 -18.78 7.51 -0.14
N ASN A 14 -17.47 7.24 -0.04
CA ASN A 14 -16.88 6.03 -0.60
C ASN A 14 -16.98 4.87 0.41
N ALA A 15 -18.21 4.46 0.72
CA ALA A 15 -18.48 3.36 1.64
C ALA A 15 -17.87 2.06 1.11
N PRO A 16 -17.09 1.32 1.92
CA PRO A 16 -16.51 0.07 1.48
C PRO A 16 -17.59 -0.98 1.18
N TYR A 17 -17.37 -1.81 0.17
CA TYR A 17 -18.25 -2.94 -0.14
C TYR A 17 -18.01 -4.07 0.86
N TRP A 18 -19.08 -4.50 1.54
CA TRP A 18 -19.04 -5.59 2.51
C TRP A 18 -19.77 -6.83 1.98
N ILE A 19 -19.23 -8.00 2.29
CA ILE A 19 -19.80 -9.30 1.99
C ILE A 19 -20.16 -9.95 3.33
N GLN A 20 -21.44 -10.32 3.48
CA GLN A 20 -21.93 -11.04 4.66
C GLN A 20 -22.50 -12.41 4.28
N GLU A 21 -23.21 -12.52 3.16
CA GLU A 21 -23.81 -13.78 2.71
C GLU A 21 -23.50 -14.03 1.24
N VAL A 22 -23.18 -15.29 0.92
CA VAL A 22 -23.05 -15.75 -0.47
C VAL A 22 -24.26 -16.64 -0.77
N LYS A 23 -25.07 -16.24 -1.74
CA LYS A 23 -26.30 -16.93 -2.16
C LYS A 23 -26.21 -17.34 -3.62
N THR A 24 -26.81 -18.48 -3.97
CA THR A 24 -27.09 -18.83 -5.37
C THR A 24 -28.12 -17.85 -5.94
N GLN A 25 -28.18 -17.69 -7.27
CA GLN A 25 -29.21 -16.88 -7.96
C GLN A 25 -30.65 -17.24 -7.55
N LYS A 26 -30.88 -18.51 -7.16
CA LYS A 26 -32.17 -19.02 -6.66
C LYS A 26 -32.42 -18.77 -5.15
N GLY A 27 -31.60 -17.95 -4.50
CA GLY A 27 -31.76 -17.56 -3.09
C GLY A 27 -31.26 -18.55 -2.04
N LYS A 28 -30.83 -19.76 -2.42
CA LYS A 28 -30.23 -20.73 -1.49
C LYS A 28 -28.90 -20.17 -0.94
N ARG A 29 -28.79 -20.09 0.39
CA ARG A 29 -27.57 -19.60 1.08
C ARG A 29 -26.48 -20.67 1.03
N ILE A 30 -25.32 -20.32 0.49
CA ILE A 30 -24.14 -21.19 0.40
C ILE A 30 -23.26 -20.97 1.63
N TRP A 31 -23.04 -19.71 1.99
CA TRP A 31 -22.15 -19.34 3.08
C TRP A 31 -22.64 -18.09 3.81
N TYR A 32 -22.39 -18.03 5.11
CA TYR A 32 -22.67 -16.90 5.99
C TYR A 32 -21.42 -16.55 6.79
N PHE A 33 -21.03 -15.27 6.77
CA PHE A 33 -19.96 -14.76 7.61
C PHE A 33 -20.56 -14.16 8.89
N ALA A 34 -20.04 -14.58 10.05
CA ALA A 34 -20.50 -14.07 11.35
C ALA A 34 -20.29 -12.55 11.49
N THR A 35 -19.17 -12.06 10.96
CA THR A 35 -18.88 -10.63 10.80
C THR A 35 -18.82 -10.30 9.31
N PRO A 36 -19.42 -9.19 8.85
CA PRO A 36 -19.28 -8.75 7.47
C PRO A 36 -17.80 -8.47 7.18
N MET A 37 -17.33 -8.88 6.00
CA MET A 37 -15.94 -8.68 5.58
C MET A 37 -15.87 -7.76 4.36
N GLN A 38 -14.89 -6.85 4.32
CA GLN A 38 -14.72 -5.96 3.18
C GLN A 38 -14.25 -6.73 1.93
N LEU A 39 -14.71 -6.35 0.74
CA LEU A 39 -14.27 -6.94 -0.54
C LEU A 39 -12.74 -6.85 -0.72
N SER A 40 -12.15 -5.74 -0.29
CA SER A 40 -10.70 -5.49 -0.28
C SER A 40 -9.92 -6.57 0.45
N PHE A 41 -10.48 -7.14 1.53
CA PHE A 41 -9.87 -8.23 2.27
C PHE A 41 -9.61 -9.44 1.36
N PHE A 42 -10.63 -9.87 0.59
CA PHE A 42 -10.52 -11.05 -0.27
C PHE A 42 -9.52 -10.84 -1.40
N VAL A 43 -9.50 -9.64 -1.98
CA VAL A 43 -8.56 -9.29 -3.06
C VAL A 43 -7.12 -9.33 -2.54
N VAL A 44 -6.84 -8.68 -1.39
CA VAL A 44 -5.50 -8.65 -0.81
C VAL A 44 -5.09 -10.04 -0.33
N PHE A 45 -6.01 -10.81 0.28
CA PHE A 45 -5.76 -12.18 0.68
C PHE A 45 -5.32 -13.04 -0.51
N ALA A 46 -6.07 -13.01 -1.62
CA ALA A 46 -5.74 -13.77 -2.82
C ALA A 46 -4.38 -13.34 -3.42
N LEU A 47 -4.12 -12.03 -3.51
CA LEU A 47 -2.86 -11.51 -4.02
C LEU A 47 -1.67 -11.97 -3.17
N VAL A 48 -1.75 -11.81 -1.84
CA VAL A 48 -0.69 -12.23 -0.91
C VAL A 48 -0.49 -13.74 -0.96
N LEU A 49 -1.56 -14.52 -1.07
CA LEU A 49 -1.47 -15.97 -1.20
C LEU A 49 -0.76 -16.39 -2.51
N ILE A 50 -1.11 -15.78 -3.64
CA ILE A 50 -0.43 -16.03 -4.93
C ILE A 50 1.05 -15.65 -4.84
N LEU A 51 1.36 -14.51 -4.22
CA LEU A 51 2.73 -14.03 -4.05
C LEU A 51 3.52 -14.96 -3.11
N MET A 52 2.88 -15.52 -2.08
CA MET A 52 3.48 -16.54 -1.23
C MET A 52 3.78 -17.85 -1.97
N LEU A 53 2.89 -18.28 -2.86
CA LEU A 53 3.06 -19.51 -3.65
C LEU A 53 4.05 -19.36 -4.82
N THR A 54 4.30 -18.14 -5.30
CA THR A 54 5.18 -17.89 -6.44
C THR A 54 6.55 -17.39 -5.98
N VAL A 55 6.62 -16.22 -5.36
CA VAL A 55 7.87 -15.53 -5.00
C VAL A 55 8.45 -16.09 -3.70
N PHE A 56 7.64 -16.27 -2.66
CA PHE A 56 8.13 -16.75 -1.36
C PHE A 56 8.19 -18.29 -1.25
N SER A 57 7.79 -19.01 -2.30
CA SER A 57 7.83 -20.48 -2.31
C SER A 57 9.24 -21.00 -2.04
N SER A 58 10.25 -20.41 -2.69
CA SER A 58 11.66 -20.77 -2.50
C SER A 58 12.15 -20.61 -1.05
N LEU A 59 11.60 -19.65 -0.30
CA LEU A 59 11.93 -19.44 1.12
C LEU A 59 11.13 -20.35 2.06
N LEU A 60 9.90 -20.70 1.67
CA LEU A 60 9.01 -21.53 2.49
C LEU A 60 9.29 -23.04 2.33
N LEU A 61 9.80 -23.49 1.18
CA LEU A 61 10.19 -24.88 0.92
C LEU A 61 11.23 -25.46 1.92
N PRO A 62 12.36 -24.80 2.22
CA PRO A 62 13.30 -25.31 3.22
C PRO A 62 12.68 -25.32 4.62
N LEU A 63 11.86 -24.33 4.95
CA LEU A 63 11.11 -24.28 6.21
C LEU A 63 10.14 -25.46 6.32
N ASN A 64 9.46 -25.79 5.22
CA ASN A 64 8.51 -26.90 5.17
C ASN A 64 9.20 -28.25 5.38
N LYS A 65 10.40 -28.44 4.82
CA LYS A 65 11.21 -29.65 5.05
C LYS A 65 11.62 -29.81 6.52
N LEU A 66 11.88 -28.71 7.23
CA LEU A 66 12.28 -28.73 8.64
C LEU A 66 11.08 -28.94 9.59
N THR A 67 9.93 -28.34 9.28
CA THR A 67 8.81 -28.26 10.23
C THR A 67 7.56 -29.06 9.82
N HIS A 68 7.62 -29.79 8.70
CA HIS A 68 6.64 -30.72 8.10
C HIS A 68 5.17 -30.25 8.04
N SER A 69 4.50 -30.03 9.18
CA SER A 69 3.07 -29.70 9.26
C SER A 69 2.78 -28.23 9.58
N ILE A 70 3.71 -27.52 10.22
CA ILE A 70 3.50 -26.11 10.61
C ILE A 70 3.52 -25.16 9.41
N SER A 71 4.21 -25.54 8.33
CA SER A 71 4.32 -24.72 7.12
C SER A 71 2.97 -24.49 6.44
N CYS A 72 2.09 -25.51 6.40
CA CYS A 72 0.75 -25.37 5.83
C CYS A 72 -0.10 -24.31 6.57
N TYR A 73 0.03 -24.23 7.90
CA TYR A 73 -0.66 -23.19 8.68
C TYR A 73 -0.13 -21.79 8.39
N LEU A 74 1.17 -21.64 8.09
CA LEU A 74 1.75 -20.34 7.73
C LEU A 74 1.16 -19.79 6.43
N TYR A 75 0.89 -20.64 5.44
CA TYR A 75 0.23 -20.24 4.18
C TYR A 75 -1.18 -19.71 4.37
N TRP A 76 -1.87 -20.09 5.45
CA TRP A 76 -3.18 -19.54 5.78
C TRP A 76 -3.05 -18.31 6.70
N TYR A 77 -2.20 -18.39 7.72
CA TYR A 77 -2.05 -17.38 8.75
C TYR A 77 -1.49 -16.06 8.21
N ILE A 78 -0.46 -16.11 7.37
CA ILE A 78 0.22 -14.92 6.85
C ILE A 78 -0.72 -14.10 5.95
N PRO A 79 -1.37 -14.68 4.91
CA PRO A 79 -2.29 -13.92 4.07
C PRO A 79 -3.49 -13.40 4.86
N TYR A 80 -4.03 -14.19 5.79
CA TYR A 80 -5.14 -13.76 6.65
C TYR A 80 -4.75 -12.55 7.50
N LYS A 81 -3.60 -12.59 8.17
CA LYS A 81 -3.14 -11.51 9.05
C LYS A 81 -2.80 -10.23 8.27
N LEU A 82 -2.17 -10.37 7.10
CA LEU A 82 -1.84 -9.23 6.24
C LEU A 82 -3.08 -8.59 5.63
N ALA A 83 -4.02 -9.40 5.14
CA ALA A 83 -5.29 -8.88 4.63
C ALA A 83 -6.09 -8.16 5.72
N LYS A 84 -6.13 -8.73 6.93
CA LYS A 84 -6.78 -8.11 8.09
C LYS A 84 -6.12 -6.77 8.47
N PHE A 85 -4.78 -6.75 8.53
CA PHE A 85 -4.03 -5.52 8.79
C PHE A 85 -4.29 -4.44 7.72
N TYR A 86 -4.35 -4.84 6.45
CA TYR A 86 -4.63 -3.92 5.35
C TYR A 86 -6.02 -3.28 5.46
N THR A 87 -7.03 -4.01 5.94
CA THR A 87 -8.41 -3.51 6.02
C THR A 87 -8.74 -2.79 7.32
N GLU A 88 -8.13 -3.17 8.44
CA GLU A 88 -8.43 -2.59 9.75
C GLU A 88 -7.59 -1.34 10.03
N TYR A 89 -6.37 -1.28 9.48
CA TYR A 89 -5.49 -0.15 9.72
C TYR A 89 -5.79 0.95 8.70
N GLU A 90 -6.36 2.05 9.16
CA GLU A 90 -6.63 3.25 8.35
C GLU A 90 -5.69 4.39 8.78
N PRO A 91 -4.44 4.41 8.29
CA PRO A 91 -3.49 5.46 8.66
C PRO A 91 -4.03 6.82 8.22
N GLN A 92 -4.16 7.74 9.18
CA GLN A 92 -4.69 9.09 8.96
C GLN A 92 -6.11 9.13 8.34
N GLY A 93 -6.90 8.05 8.50
CA GLY A 93 -8.22 7.92 7.88
C GLY A 93 -8.20 7.79 6.36
N LYS A 94 -7.02 7.54 5.77
CA LYS A 94 -6.87 7.26 4.33
C LYS A 94 -6.97 5.75 4.08
N LYS A 95 -7.47 5.39 2.89
CA LYS A 95 -7.38 3.99 2.41
C LYS A 95 -5.92 3.57 2.32
N MET A 96 -5.61 2.35 2.76
CA MET A 96 -4.23 1.83 2.88
C MET A 96 -3.41 1.96 1.59
N HIS A 97 -3.98 1.65 0.41
CA HIS A 97 -3.26 1.77 -0.87
C HIS A 97 -2.90 3.22 -1.22
N VAL A 98 -3.74 4.20 -0.88
CA VAL A 98 -3.45 5.62 -1.10
C VAL A 98 -2.28 6.04 -0.21
N PHE A 99 -2.32 5.63 1.05
CA PHE A 99 -1.23 5.90 1.98
C PHE A 99 0.10 5.27 1.52
N LEU A 100 0.09 4.02 1.08
CA LEU A 100 1.28 3.34 0.56
C LEU A 100 1.84 4.05 -0.68
N TRP A 101 0.97 4.51 -1.58
CA TRP A 101 1.39 5.27 -2.76
C TRP A 101 2.02 6.61 -2.39
N ASP A 102 1.36 7.39 -1.52
CA ASP A 102 1.89 8.65 -0.98
C ASP A 102 3.28 8.43 -0.35
N TYR A 103 3.45 7.32 0.39
CA TYR A 103 4.71 6.97 1.02
C TYR A 103 5.81 6.60 0.01
N ILE A 104 5.48 5.86 -1.05
CA ILE A 104 6.42 5.53 -2.13
C ILE A 104 6.87 6.81 -2.85
N CYS A 105 5.94 7.69 -3.21
CA CYS A 105 6.26 9.00 -3.78
C CYS A 105 7.17 9.79 -2.85
N TYR A 106 6.84 9.85 -1.55
CA TYR A 106 7.69 10.50 -0.56
C TYR A 106 9.11 9.90 -0.51
N LEU A 107 9.26 8.58 -0.53
CA LEU A 107 10.57 7.94 -0.53
C LEU A 107 11.36 8.26 -1.81
N MET A 108 10.71 8.23 -2.97
CA MET A 108 11.36 8.57 -4.25
C MET A 108 11.78 10.03 -4.28
N ASP A 109 10.88 10.93 -3.88
CA ASP A 109 11.10 12.36 -3.97
C ASP A 109 12.02 12.88 -2.88
N PHE A 110 11.98 12.38 -1.65
CA PHE A 110 12.75 12.98 -0.55
C PHE A 110 13.95 12.14 -0.12
N ARG A 111 13.88 10.82 -0.24
CA ARG A 111 14.97 9.94 0.22
C ARG A 111 15.94 9.58 -0.90
N LEU A 112 15.43 9.27 -2.09
CA LEU A 112 16.27 8.84 -3.23
C LEU A 112 16.80 10.04 -4.03
N ASN A 113 16.04 11.13 -4.11
CA ASN A 113 16.47 12.33 -4.81
C ASN A 113 17.36 13.20 -3.91
N ARG A 114 18.67 13.22 -4.19
CA ARG A 114 19.66 14.00 -3.42
C ARG A 114 19.72 15.49 -3.78
N LYS A 115 18.84 15.99 -4.66
CA LYS A 115 18.80 17.41 -5.02
C LYS A 115 18.34 18.25 -3.83
N ALA A 116 19.03 19.36 -3.56
CA ALA A 116 18.61 20.31 -2.55
C ALA A 116 17.26 20.94 -2.94
N ILE A 117 16.38 21.10 -1.96
CA ILE A 117 15.11 21.80 -2.12
C ILE A 117 15.38 23.26 -1.74
N TYR A 118 15.30 24.18 -2.69
CA TYR A 118 15.42 25.61 -2.44
C TYR A 118 14.15 26.32 -2.90
N HIS A 119 13.41 26.90 -1.95
CA HIS A 119 12.05 27.38 -2.15
C HIS A 119 11.12 26.29 -2.75
N GLU A 120 10.62 26.50 -3.96
CA GLU A 120 9.70 25.58 -4.65
C GLU A 120 10.42 24.66 -5.65
N ASP A 121 11.69 24.94 -5.97
CA ASP A 121 12.43 24.24 -7.02
C ASP A 121 13.54 23.34 -6.47
N ARG A 122 13.73 22.21 -7.15
CA ARG A 122 14.83 21.27 -6.86
C ARG A 122 16.03 21.61 -7.72
N MET A 123 16.95 22.37 -7.15
CA MET A 123 18.21 22.69 -7.80
C MET A 123 19.14 21.46 -7.71
N LYS A 124 19.80 21.14 -8.82
CA LYS A 124 21.02 20.32 -8.71
C LYS A 124 21.99 21.14 -7.86
N MET A 125 22.63 20.52 -6.87
CA MET A 125 23.81 21.13 -6.27
C MET A 125 24.73 21.42 -7.45
N VAL A 126 24.92 22.70 -7.78
CA VAL A 126 26.04 23.08 -8.63
C VAL A 126 27.23 22.69 -7.79
N ASP A 127 28.00 21.70 -8.26
CA ASP A 127 29.23 21.30 -7.59
C ASP A 127 30.00 22.59 -7.25
N GLU A 128 30.32 22.79 -5.97
CA GLU A 128 30.99 24.00 -5.44
C GLU A 128 32.39 24.22 -6.05
N GLU A 129 32.79 23.43 -7.06
CA GLU A 129 34.11 23.42 -7.67
C GLU A 129 34.36 24.56 -8.69
N GLU A 130 33.35 25.34 -9.11
CA GLU A 130 33.58 26.43 -10.09
C GLU A 130 32.85 27.75 -9.78
N ILE A 131 32.74 28.17 -8.52
CA ILE A 131 32.48 29.59 -8.24
C ILE A 131 33.81 30.35 -8.31
N VAL A 132 34.29 30.57 -9.53
CA VAL A 132 35.43 31.46 -9.79
C VAL A 132 34.90 32.89 -9.73
N PHE A 133 35.14 33.58 -8.62
CA PHE A 133 34.99 35.03 -8.59
C PHE A 133 36.05 35.62 -9.52
N GLU A 134 35.63 36.41 -10.51
CA GLU A 134 36.55 37.23 -11.28
C GLU A 134 37.40 38.04 -10.29
N LYS A 135 38.71 37.85 -10.34
CA LYS A 135 39.63 38.68 -9.55
C LYS A 135 39.56 40.09 -10.12
N THR A 136 38.94 40.99 -9.37
CA THR A 136 39.05 42.43 -9.63
C THR A 136 40.49 42.84 -9.36
N ASP A 137 41.23 43.23 -10.39
CA ASP A 137 42.53 43.88 -10.24
C ASP A 137 42.32 45.25 -9.57
N LEU A 138 42.73 45.36 -8.31
CA LEU A 138 42.79 46.59 -7.52
C LEU A 138 44.14 47.30 -7.71
#